data_AF-A0A3C1XA02-F1
#
_entry.id   AF-A0A3C1XA02-F1
#
_cell.length_a   1.000
_cell.length_b   1.000
_cell.length_c   1.000
_cell.angle_alpha   90.00
_cell.angle_beta   90.00
_cell.angle_gamma   90.00
#
_symmetry.space_group_name_H-M   'P 1'
#
loop_
_entity.id
_entity.type
_entity.pdbx_description
1 polymer ?
#
loop_
_entity_poly.entity_id
_entity_poly.type
_entity_poly.pdbx_seq_one_letter_code
_entity_poly.pdbx_strand_id
1 'polypeptide(L)'
;EFFGKDRAGEPWRTNLDGTRHMLQLCRELGIRDIHYVSTAYVAGMQPGRVLEGSLVAGQTFRNDYEESKFEAEQLVREADFAEHVTVYRPAVIVGDSRTGYTNTYHGLFVYLRLMAMLIPSLPLGEDGRRKTPIRVRFTGREPRNLIPVDWVSAVMCRLFETPEARGLTYHLAPDNPITSRQVIDLCSEYFNSTGVIYEGDPEPQTDDAVLSEDQKMFERLFQDNAETYAAYESTDNTFDMTNTKRFAGDIVCPDLDRTVIHRFIDYGNEDRWGKRKPDVQAVGCWLLDLLRGRATGSGAETAVVGLNLTGPGGCQATVRLCEGGVVSVERGLPVDGAPVLTAAAVDLLEVLSGSRPAAVLSAGWDSGEAGQDDLTEQLILALSSVGDDQTISV
;
A
#
# COMPACT_ATOMS: atom_id res chain seq x y z
N GLU A 1 -4.01 -13.40 4.91
CA GLU A 1 -4.10 -14.86 5.12
C GLU A 1 -2.97 -15.50 4.33
N PHE A 2 -2.02 -16.16 5.01
CA PHE A 2 -0.92 -16.86 4.34
C PHE A 2 -1.34 -18.26 3.85
N PHE A 3 -2.46 -18.78 4.36
CA PHE A 3 -3.03 -20.07 4.00
C PHE A 3 -4.45 -19.87 3.48
N GLY A 4 -4.66 -20.16 2.19
CA GLY A 4 -5.96 -20.20 1.55
C GLY A 4 -6.56 -21.58 1.69
N LYS A 5 -7.68 -21.71 2.40
CA LYS A 5 -8.41 -23.00 2.51
C LYS A 5 -8.90 -23.54 1.17
N ASP A 6 -9.01 -22.66 0.17
CA ASP A 6 -9.50 -22.92 -1.18
C ASP A 6 -8.68 -22.06 -2.17
N ARG A 7 -8.31 -22.63 -3.31
CA ARG A 7 -7.63 -21.89 -4.40
C ARG A 7 -8.52 -20.84 -5.06
N ALA A 8 -9.84 -20.87 -4.82
CA ALA A 8 -10.75 -19.80 -5.21
C ALA A 8 -10.75 -18.59 -4.24
N GLY A 9 -10.09 -18.73 -3.08
CA GLY A 9 -10.02 -17.69 -2.04
C GLY A 9 -8.75 -16.85 -2.07
N GLU A 10 -8.54 -16.05 -1.04
CA GLU A 10 -7.25 -15.38 -0.82
C GLU A 10 -6.18 -16.40 -0.41
N PRO A 11 -4.89 -16.21 -0.79
CA PRO A 11 -4.35 -15.10 -1.59
C PRO A 11 -4.44 -15.31 -3.11
N TRP A 12 -4.90 -16.49 -3.56
CA TRP A 12 -4.92 -16.91 -4.97
C TRP A 12 -5.74 -16.01 -5.88
N ARG A 13 -6.95 -15.66 -5.45
CA ARG A 13 -7.86 -14.79 -6.23
C ARG A 13 -7.22 -13.44 -6.54
N THR A 14 -6.61 -12.79 -5.54
CA THR A 14 -5.96 -11.49 -5.75
C THR A 14 -4.66 -11.65 -6.55
N ASN A 15 -3.80 -12.58 -6.15
CA ASN A 15 -2.46 -12.69 -6.74
C ASN A 15 -2.49 -13.27 -8.16
N LEU A 16 -3.28 -14.33 -8.40
CA LEU A 16 -3.31 -15.06 -9.67
C LEU A 16 -4.35 -14.46 -10.61
N ASP A 17 -5.62 -14.42 -10.20
CA ASP A 17 -6.69 -13.93 -11.09
C ASP A 17 -6.56 -12.42 -11.34
N GLY A 18 -6.18 -11.64 -10.32
CA GLY A 18 -5.84 -10.22 -10.50
C GLY A 18 -4.71 -10.01 -11.53
N THR A 19 -3.67 -10.84 -11.50
CA THR A 19 -2.59 -10.80 -12.48
C THR A 19 -3.10 -11.19 -13.89
N ARG A 20 -3.96 -12.21 -14.01
CA ARG A 20 -4.58 -12.59 -15.30
C ARG A 20 -5.38 -11.44 -15.90
N HIS A 21 -6.23 -10.78 -15.10
CA HIS A 21 -7.03 -9.65 -15.56
C HIS A 21 -6.16 -8.45 -15.98
N MET A 22 -5.09 -8.16 -15.23
CA MET A 22 -4.13 -7.11 -15.60
C MET A 22 -3.47 -7.41 -16.95
N LEU A 23 -2.98 -8.65 -17.15
CA LEU A 23 -2.36 -9.05 -18.42
C LEU A 23 -3.35 -9.00 -19.59
N GLN A 24 -4.61 -9.40 -19.37
CA GLN A 24 -5.66 -9.28 -20.37
C GLN A 24 -5.89 -7.81 -20.77
N LEU A 25 -6.02 -6.91 -19.79
CA LEU A 25 -6.18 -5.48 -20.03
C LEU A 25 -5.00 -4.90 -20.81
N CYS A 26 -3.76 -5.24 -20.43
CA CYS A 26 -2.57 -4.79 -21.15
C CYS A 26 -2.57 -5.26 -22.60
N ARG A 27 -2.98 -6.50 -22.87
CA ARG A 27 -3.10 -7.04 -24.22
C ARG A 27 -4.14 -6.28 -25.05
N GLU A 28 -5.33 -6.06 -24.49
CA GLU A 28 -6.44 -5.37 -25.16
C GLU A 28 -6.08 -3.91 -25.48
N LEU A 29 -5.35 -3.23 -24.60
CA LEU A 29 -4.90 -1.85 -24.77
C LEU A 29 -3.57 -1.71 -25.53
N GLY A 30 -2.91 -2.82 -25.91
CA GLY A 30 -1.63 -2.80 -26.59
C GLY A 30 -0.45 -2.31 -25.74
N ILE A 31 -0.54 -2.41 -24.41
CA ILE A 31 0.52 -2.09 -23.46
C ILE A 31 1.52 -3.25 -23.43
N ARG A 32 2.77 -3.02 -23.85
CA ARG A 32 3.79 -4.07 -24.01
C ARG A 32 4.95 -4.00 -23.02
N ASP A 33 5.08 -2.92 -22.29
CA ASP A 33 6.11 -2.74 -21.25
C ASP A 33 5.48 -3.00 -19.89
N ILE A 34 5.80 -4.16 -19.29
CA ILE A 34 5.19 -4.63 -18.05
C ILE A 34 6.19 -4.55 -16.92
N HIS A 35 5.82 -3.81 -15.88
CA HIS A 35 6.56 -3.74 -14.62
C HIS A 35 5.75 -4.47 -13.53
N TYR A 36 6.30 -5.55 -13.00
CA TYR A 36 5.61 -6.43 -12.05
C TYR A 36 6.31 -6.48 -10.70
N VAL A 37 5.55 -6.19 -9.63
CA VAL A 37 6.02 -6.32 -8.25
C VAL A 37 5.69 -7.72 -7.74
N SER A 38 6.71 -8.56 -7.72
CA SER A 38 6.70 -9.91 -7.15
C SER A 38 7.17 -9.88 -5.70
N THR A 39 7.87 -10.91 -5.25
CA THR A 39 8.54 -11.00 -3.94
C THR A 39 9.81 -11.84 -4.07
N ALA A 40 10.83 -11.58 -3.26
CA ALA A 40 12.02 -12.41 -3.17
C ALA A 40 11.68 -13.86 -2.74
N TYR A 41 10.55 -14.04 -2.05
CA TYR A 41 10.08 -15.32 -1.53
C TYR A 41 9.44 -16.25 -2.57
N VAL A 42 9.33 -15.85 -3.86
CA VAL A 42 9.08 -16.81 -4.95
C VAL A 42 10.21 -17.83 -5.09
N ALA A 43 11.36 -17.55 -4.45
CA ALA A 43 12.43 -18.51 -4.25
C ALA A 43 12.01 -19.73 -3.41
N GLY A 44 10.97 -19.61 -2.57
CA GLY A 44 10.55 -20.66 -1.65
C GLY A 44 11.71 -21.11 -0.74
N MET A 45 11.86 -22.43 -0.59
CA MET A 45 12.86 -23.05 0.28
C MET A 45 14.17 -23.42 -0.44
N GLN A 46 14.53 -22.72 -1.52
CA GLN A 46 15.78 -22.97 -2.25
C GLN A 46 17.01 -22.85 -1.34
N PRO A 47 17.93 -23.83 -1.32
CA PRO A 47 19.15 -23.71 -0.54
C PRO A 47 20.11 -22.70 -1.17
N GLY A 48 20.86 -21.98 -0.33
CA GLY A 48 21.96 -21.13 -0.77
C GLY A 48 21.56 -19.80 -1.38
N ARG A 49 22.33 -19.37 -2.40
CA ARG A 49 22.18 -18.07 -3.06
C ARG A 49 21.26 -18.17 -4.27
N VAL A 50 20.17 -17.41 -4.26
CA VAL A 50 19.14 -17.38 -5.31
C VAL A 50 19.49 -16.30 -6.32
N LEU A 51 19.63 -16.68 -7.59
CA LEU A 51 20.00 -15.77 -8.69
C LEU A 51 18.78 -15.00 -9.21
N GLU A 52 18.96 -13.76 -9.64
CA GLU A 52 17.86 -12.94 -10.21
C GLU A 52 17.24 -13.58 -11.46
N GLY A 53 18.04 -14.32 -12.24
CA GLY A 53 17.57 -15.07 -13.40
C GLY A 53 16.91 -16.42 -13.08
N SER A 54 16.91 -16.86 -11.82
CA SER A 54 16.31 -18.13 -11.41
C SER A 54 14.89 -17.89 -10.88
N LEU A 55 13.88 -18.42 -11.58
CA LEU A 55 12.52 -18.54 -11.07
C LEU A 55 12.21 -19.99 -10.73
N VAL A 56 12.26 -20.90 -11.70
CA VAL A 56 11.88 -22.32 -11.52
C VAL A 56 13.10 -23.17 -11.19
N ALA A 57 13.20 -23.66 -9.95
CA ALA A 57 14.28 -24.51 -9.46
C ALA A 57 13.79 -25.79 -8.76
N GLY A 58 12.49 -26.11 -8.88
CA GLY A 58 11.89 -27.26 -8.18
C GLY A 58 11.68 -27.04 -6.69
N GLN A 59 11.55 -25.77 -6.28
CA GLN A 59 11.36 -25.38 -4.89
C GLN A 59 9.99 -25.75 -4.34
N THR A 60 9.92 -25.91 -3.02
CA THR A 60 8.68 -25.89 -2.25
C THR A 60 8.52 -24.54 -1.57
N PHE A 61 7.29 -24.22 -1.18
CA PHE A 61 6.93 -22.92 -0.60
C PHE A 61 6.58 -23.05 0.87
N ARG A 62 6.78 -21.96 1.63
CA ARG A 62 6.45 -21.91 3.05
C ARG A 62 4.95 -21.81 3.29
N ASN A 63 4.22 -21.20 2.36
CA ASN A 63 2.80 -20.95 2.44
C ASN A 63 2.20 -20.63 1.06
N ASP A 64 0.87 -20.54 1.00
CA ASP A 64 0.12 -20.33 -0.24
C ASP A 64 0.32 -18.93 -0.84
N TYR A 65 0.73 -17.95 -0.02
CA TYR A 65 1.10 -16.63 -0.54
C TYR A 65 2.35 -16.70 -1.41
N GLU A 66 3.41 -17.38 -0.96
CA GLU A 66 4.63 -17.55 -1.76
C GLU A 66 4.35 -18.31 -3.06
N GLU A 67 3.58 -19.40 -2.98
CA GLU A 67 3.21 -20.20 -4.14
C GLU A 67 2.35 -19.40 -5.14
N SER A 68 1.34 -18.68 -4.66
CA SER A 68 0.50 -17.85 -5.53
C SER A 68 1.26 -16.71 -6.20
N LYS A 69 2.25 -16.09 -5.51
CA LYS A 69 3.12 -15.08 -6.11
C LYS A 69 4.09 -15.69 -7.13
N PHE A 70 4.59 -16.90 -6.88
CA PHE A 70 5.41 -17.63 -7.84
C PHE A 70 4.63 -17.92 -9.12
N GLU A 71 3.44 -18.52 -9.03
CA GLU A 71 2.60 -18.80 -10.20
C GLU A 71 2.20 -17.51 -10.94
N ALA A 72 1.87 -16.44 -10.23
CA ALA A 72 1.56 -15.16 -10.84
C ALA A 72 2.76 -14.57 -11.60
N GLU A 73 3.98 -14.68 -11.06
CA GLU A 73 5.18 -14.24 -11.77
C GLU A 73 5.43 -15.09 -13.03
N GLN A 74 5.16 -16.40 -13.00
CA GLN A 74 5.24 -17.25 -14.20
C GLN A 74 4.30 -16.74 -15.29
N LEU A 75 3.03 -16.46 -14.96
CA LEU A 75 2.06 -15.93 -15.91
C LEU A 75 2.54 -14.63 -16.58
N VAL A 76 3.14 -13.73 -15.79
CA VAL A 76 3.66 -12.44 -16.31
C VAL A 76 4.83 -12.67 -17.25
N ARG A 77 5.73 -13.61 -16.94
CA ARG A 77 6.87 -13.96 -17.81
C ARG A 77 6.46 -14.67 -19.09
N GLU A 78 5.36 -15.42 -19.06
CA GLU A 78 4.81 -16.14 -20.20
C GLU A 78 3.91 -15.26 -21.10
N ALA A 79 3.75 -13.97 -20.78
CA ALA A 79 2.97 -13.03 -21.56
C ALA A 79 3.59 -12.74 -22.94
N ASP A 80 3.18 -13.51 -23.94
CA ASP A 80 3.67 -13.49 -25.33
C ASP A 80 3.58 -12.14 -26.07
N PHE A 81 2.69 -11.25 -25.63
CA PHE A 81 2.50 -9.91 -26.21
C PHE A 81 3.42 -8.84 -25.60
N ALA A 82 4.06 -9.13 -24.46
CA ALA A 82 4.93 -8.21 -23.77
C ALA A 82 6.28 -8.12 -24.50
N GLU A 83 6.75 -6.90 -24.73
CA GLU A 83 8.07 -6.63 -25.29
C GLU A 83 9.13 -6.64 -24.19
N HIS A 84 8.79 -6.08 -23.03
CA HIS A 84 9.64 -6.07 -21.85
C HIS A 84 8.84 -6.50 -20.63
N VAL A 85 9.44 -7.39 -19.82
CA VAL A 85 8.91 -7.81 -18.53
C VAL A 85 9.95 -7.51 -17.47
N THR A 86 9.75 -6.44 -16.72
CA THR A 86 10.62 -6.02 -15.62
C THR A 86 10.03 -6.51 -14.31
N VAL A 87 10.79 -7.30 -13.54
CA VAL A 87 10.30 -7.92 -12.29
C VAL A 87 11.07 -7.39 -11.09
N TYR A 88 10.34 -6.86 -10.11
CA TYR A 88 10.88 -6.46 -8.82
C TYR A 88 10.54 -7.50 -7.76
N ARG A 89 11.53 -8.05 -7.08
CA ARG A 89 11.39 -9.06 -6.03
C ARG A 89 11.89 -8.49 -4.70
N PRO A 90 11.08 -7.68 -4.01
CA PRO A 90 11.41 -7.20 -2.67
C PRO A 90 11.38 -8.33 -1.63
N ALA A 91 12.33 -8.27 -0.70
CA ALA A 91 12.26 -8.98 0.58
C ALA A 91 11.20 -8.35 1.51
N VAL A 92 11.26 -8.62 2.82
CA VAL A 92 10.25 -8.11 3.76
C VAL A 92 10.38 -6.60 3.91
N ILE A 93 9.39 -5.87 3.41
CA ILE A 93 9.33 -4.42 3.51
C ILE A 93 8.89 -4.03 4.93
N VAL A 94 9.68 -3.17 5.57
CA VAL A 94 9.36 -2.55 6.86
C VAL A 94 9.08 -1.05 6.70
N GLY A 95 8.95 -0.34 7.81
CA GLY A 95 8.59 1.08 7.80
C GLY A 95 9.64 1.97 7.15
N ASP A 96 9.28 3.23 6.95
CA ASP A 96 10.14 4.26 6.41
C ASP A 96 11.30 4.51 7.39
N SER A 97 12.54 4.31 6.92
CA SER A 97 13.71 4.36 7.77
C SER A 97 13.93 5.72 8.40
N ARG A 98 13.39 6.81 7.82
CA ARG A 98 13.65 8.21 8.19
C ARG A 98 12.59 8.79 9.11
N THR A 99 11.34 8.38 8.94
CA THR A 99 10.16 8.89 9.67
C THR A 99 9.58 7.87 10.64
N GLY A 100 9.90 6.59 10.45
CA GLY A 100 9.30 5.48 11.18
C GLY A 100 7.91 5.06 10.68
N TYR A 101 7.38 5.76 9.66
CA TYR A 101 6.03 5.55 9.16
C TYR A 101 5.82 4.12 8.68
N THR A 102 4.71 3.52 9.10
CA THR A 102 4.16 2.29 8.53
C THR A 102 2.64 2.42 8.46
N ASN A 103 2.05 1.82 7.41
CA ASN A 103 0.60 1.65 7.28
C ASN A 103 0.14 0.26 7.76
N THR A 104 1.07 -0.64 8.08
CA THR A 104 0.76 -2.00 8.54
C THR A 104 1.56 -2.35 9.81
N TYR A 105 0.86 -2.89 10.80
CA TYR A 105 1.48 -3.40 12.03
C TYR A 105 1.60 -4.92 11.97
N HIS A 106 2.17 -5.42 10.87
CA HIS A 106 2.46 -6.84 10.62
C HIS A 106 3.98 -7.10 10.64
N GLY A 107 4.40 -8.37 10.59
CA GLY A 107 5.81 -8.76 10.61
C GLY A 107 6.56 -8.18 11.81
N LEU A 108 7.68 -7.49 11.55
CA LEU A 108 8.52 -6.83 12.57
C LEU A 108 7.70 -6.01 13.57
N PHE A 109 6.73 -5.22 13.09
CA PHE A 109 5.97 -4.30 13.94
C PHE A 109 5.08 -5.00 14.97
N VAL A 110 4.68 -6.25 14.75
CA VAL A 110 3.95 -7.04 15.77
C VAL A 110 4.84 -7.25 16.99
N TYR A 111 6.10 -7.64 16.77
CA TYR A 111 7.05 -7.87 17.85
C TYR A 111 7.40 -6.58 18.58
N LEU A 112 7.68 -5.50 17.83
CA LEU A 112 7.93 -4.18 18.41
C LEU A 112 6.75 -3.72 19.28
N ARG A 113 5.52 -3.90 18.79
CA ARG A 113 4.28 -3.56 19.48
C ARG A 113 4.12 -4.33 20.79
N LEU A 114 4.29 -5.65 20.74
CA LEU A 114 4.15 -6.51 21.91
C LEU A 114 5.16 -6.09 22.99
N MET A 115 6.42 -5.88 22.62
CA MET A 115 7.45 -5.40 23.54
C MET A 115 7.10 -4.01 24.10
N ALA A 116 6.64 -3.08 23.26
CA ALA A 116 6.31 -1.72 23.68
C ALA A 116 5.09 -1.62 24.61
N MET A 117 4.13 -2.53 24.47
CA MET A 117 2.97 -2.57 25.37
C MET A 117 3.30 -3.23 26.71
N LEU A 118 4.24 -4.18 26.74
CA LEU A 118 4.40 -5.10 27.85
C LEU A 118 5.62 -4.81 28.71
N ILE A 119 6.75 -4.42 28.12
CA ILE A 119 7.93 -4.09 28.91
C ILE A 119 7.64 -2.95 29.90
N PRO A 120 6.96 -1.84 29.52
CA PRO A 120 6.66 -0.77 30.46
C PRO A 120 5.73 -1.13 31.63
N SER A 121 4.96 -2.22 31.54
CA SER A 121 4.07 -2.67 32.63
C SER A 121 4.76 -3.51 33.70
N LEU A 122 5.96 -4.05 33.40
CA LEU A 122 6.74 -4.87 34.35
C LEU A 122 7.35 -4.00 35.47
N PRO A 123 7.49 -4.49 36.71
CA PRO A 123 8.13 -3.72 37.77
C PRO A 123 9.59 -3.39 37.43
N LEU A 124 10.06 -2.23 37.90
CA LEU A 124 11.48 -1.89 37.87
C LEU A 124 12.22 -2.71 38.93
N GLY A 125 13.31 -3.35 38.53
CA GLY A 125 14.24 -4.01 39.43
C GLY A 125 15.08 -3.01 40.23
N GLU A 126 15.77 -3.50 41.25
CA GLU A 126 16.65 -2.69 42.12
C GLU A 126 17.81 -2.04 41.35
N ASP A 127 18.21 -2.62 40.22
CA ASP A 127 19.23 -2.11 39.30
C ASP A 127 18.69 -1.04 38.32
N GLY A 128 17.42 -0.64 38.48
CA GLY A 128 16.74 0.31 37.62
C GLY A 128 16.35 -0.25 36.25
N ARG A 129 16.54 -1.57 36.00
CA ARG A 129 16.18 -2.24 34.76
C ARG A 129 14.92 -3.07 34.93
N ARG A 130 14.23 -3.32 33.82
CA ARG A 130 13.11 -4.27 33.80
C ARG A 130 13.65 -5.66 33.48
N LYS A 131 13.04 -6.68 34.07
CA LYS A 131 13.33 -8.09 33.77
C LYS A 131 12.17 -8.69 32.97
N THR A 132 12.48 -9.16 31.77
CA THR A 132 11.55 -9.72 30.80
C THR A 132 12.01 -11.13 30.39
N PRO A 133 11.82 -12.14 31.27
CA PRO A 133 12.19 -13.53 31.02
C PRO A 133 11.25 -14.21 30.01
N ILE A 134 11.30 -13.79 28.75
CA ILE A 134 10.60 -14.45 27.65
C ILE A 134 11.52 -15.52 27.08
N ARG A 135 11.00 -16.74 26.97
CA ARG A 135 11.68 -17.81 26.24
C ARG A 135 11.26 -17.74 24.77
N VAL A 136 12.22 -17.54 23.88
CA VAL A 136 12.01 -17.58 22.43
C VAL A 136 12.56 -18.88 21.87
N ARG A 137 11.77 -19.55 21.02
CA ARG A 137 12.08 -20.90 20.51
C ARG A 137 13.01 -20.89 19.28
N PHE A 138 13.96 -19.97 19.28
CA PHE A 138 14.96 -19.80 18.22
C PHE A 138 16.26 -19.26 18.81
N THR A 139 17.38 -19.46 18.11
CA THR A 139 18.70 -19.02 18.61
C THR A 139 18.88 -17.50 18.53
N GLY A 140 18.12 -16.89 17.62
CA GLY A 140 18.11 -15.46 17.32
C GLY A 140 19.26 -15.04 16.40
N ARG A 141 20.06 -16.00 15.93
CA ARG A 141 21.19 -15.78 15.00
C ARG A 141 20.77 -15.87 13.54
N GLU A 142 19.53 -16.29 13.28
CA GLU A 142 18.99 -16.44 11.95
C GLU A 142 18.84 -15.04 11.31
N PRO A 143 19.44 -14.80 10.13
CA PRO A 143 19.31 -13.53 9.43
C PRO A 143 17.87 -13.34 8.92
N ARG A 144 17.45 -12.08 8.81
CA ARG A 144 16.15 -11.65 8.29
C ARG A 144 16.37 -10.61 7.20
N ASN A 145 15.83 -10.86 6.02
CA ASN A 145 15.88 -9.89 4.92
C ASN A 145 14.79 -8.83 5.11
N LEU A 146 15.06 -7.84 5.97
CA LEU A 146 14.20 -6.70 6.21
C LEU A 146 14.74 -5.47 5.48
N ILE A 147 13.89 -4.76 4.73
CA ILE A 147 14.25 -3.59 3.93
C ILE A 147 13.28 -2.41 4.16
N PRO A 148 13.76 -1.17 4.36
CA PRO A 148 12.89 -0.02 4.51
C PRO A 148 12.12 0.36 3.23
N VAL A 149 10.86 0.78 3.35
CA VAL A 149 10.00 1.15 2.20
C VAL A 149 10.52 2.36 1.40
N ASP A 150 11.17 3.32 2.07
CA ASP A 150 11.78 4.50 1.43
C ASP A 150 12.92 4.10 0.50
N TRP A 151 13.70 3.09 0.87
CA TRP A 151 14.73 2.54 0.00
C TRP A 151 14.13 1.76 -1.18
N VAL A 152 13.17 0.87 -0.90
CA VAL A 152 12.52 0.05 -1.95
C VAL A 152 11.88 0.92 -3.02
N SER A 153 11.13 1.94 -2.59
CA SER A 153 10.48 2.89 -3.51
C SER A 153 11.49 3.69 -4.33
N ALA A 154 12.56 4.21 -3.71
CA ALA A 154 13.61 4.94 -4.43
C ALA A 154 14.31 4.07 -5.49
N VAL A 155 14.65 2.82 -5.15
CA VAL A 155 15.26 1.88 -6.09
C VAL A 155 14.31 1.53 -7.22
N MET A 156 13.05 1.19 -6.91
CA MET A 156 12.07 0.85 -7.95
C MET A 156 11.79 2.01 -8.91
N CYS A 157 11.69 3.24 -8.39
CA CYS A 157 11.55 4.44 -9.24
C CYS A 157 12.77 4.60 -10.16
N ARG A 158 14.00 4.48 -9.63
CA ARG A 158 15.22 4.52 -10.45
C ARG A 158 15.21 3.48 -11.56
N LEU A 159 14.86 2.24 -11.24
CA LEU A 159 14.83 1.14 -12.22
C LEU A 159 13.74 1.34 -13.27
N PHE A 160 12.57 1.84 -12.87
CA PHE A 160 11.47 2.15 -13.78
C PHE A 160 11.84 3.27 -14.77
N GLU A 161 12.53 4.31 -14.29
CA GLU A 161 12.95 5.46 -15.08
C GLU A 161 14.19 5.19 -15.97
N THR A 162 14.84 4.04 -15.82
CA THR A 162 16.06 3.69 -16.57
C THR A 162 15.74 2.72 -17.72
N PRO A 163 15.75 3.14 -19.00
CA PRO A 163 15.39 2.28 -20.12
C PRO A 163 16.25 1.01 -20.23
N GLU A 164 17.55 1.09 -19.93
CA GLU A 164 18.49 -0.04 -19.98
C GLU A 164 18.24 -1.07 -18.86
N ALA A 165 17.45 -0.71 -17.85
CA ALA A 165 17.07 -1.57 -16.73
C ALA A 165 15.81 -2.41 -17.05
N ARG A 166 15.14 -2.16 -18.18
CA ARG A 166 13.90 -2.86 -18.55
C ARG A 166 14.13 -4.31 -18.96
N GLY A 167 13.12 -5.16 -18.76
CA GLY A 167 13.16 -6.57 -19.12
C GLY A 167 14.03 -7.44 -18.20
N LEU A 168 14.56 -6.87 -17.11
CA LEU A 168 15.41 -7.55 -16.14
C LEU A 168 14.65 -7.88 -14.85
N THR A 169 15.27 -8.71 -14.02
CA THR A 169 14.77 -9.08 -12.69
C THR A 169 15.70 -8.56 -11.61
N TYR A 170 15.10 -8.07 -10.53
CA TYR A 170 15.79 -7.37 -9.45
C TYR A 170 15.41 -7.98 -8.10
N HIS A 171 16.37 -8.53 -7.36
CA HIS A 171 16.15 -8.78 -5.93
C HIS A 171 16.43 -7.50 -5.16
N LEU A 172 15.44 -7.05 -4.38
CA LEU A 172 15.62 -5.93 -3.45
C LEU A 172 15.72 -6.53 -2.05
N ALA A 173 16.95 -6.72 -1.58
CA ALA A 173 17.28 -7.34 -0.30
C ALA A 173 18.36 -6.48 0.40
N PRO A 174 18.55 -6.61 1.72
CA PRO A 174 19.56 -5.82 2.41
C PRO A 174 20.96 -6.40 2.15
N ASP A 175 21.97 -5.53 2.12
CA ASP A 175 23.37 -5.95 2.09
C ASP A 175 23.79 -6.62 3.41
N ASN A 176 23.26 -6.11 4.52
CA ASN A 176 23.51 -6.59 5.87
C ASN A 176 22.17 -7.01 6.52
N PRO A 177 21.73 -8.27 6.37
CA PRO A 177 20.53 -8.75 7.03
C PRO A 177 20.64 -8.64 8.55
N ILE A 178 19.61 -8.10 9.20
CA ILE A 178 19.52 -8.06 10.67
C ILE A 178 19.09 -9.42 11.22
N THR A 179 19.54 -9.79 12.41
CA THR A 179 19.07 -11.01 13.10
C THR A 179 17.93 -10.73 14.06
N SER A 180 17.12 -11.75 14.36
CA SER A 180 16.06 -11.64 15.38
C SER A 180 16.61 -11.20 16.75
N ARG A 181 17.81 -11.66 17.15
CA ARG A 181 18.46 -11.25 18.40
C ARG A 181 18.82 -9.76 18.38
N GLN A 182 19.38 -9.24 17.28
CA GLN A 182 19.69 -7.82 17.16
C GLN A 182 18.44 -6.94 17.32
N VAL A 183 17.31 -7.32 16.71
CA VAL A 183 16.04 -6.61 16.90
C VAL A 183 15.63 -6.60 18.37
N ILE A 184 15.62 -7.77 19.02
CA ILE A 184 15.23 -7.91 20.43
C ILE A 184 16.16 -7.10 21.35
N ASP A 185 17.47 -7.13 21.09
CA ASP A 185 18.46 -6.40 21.88
C ASP A 185 18.28 -4.89 21.75
N LEU A 186 18.02 -4.38 20.53
CA LEU A 186 17.74 -2.96 20.29
C LEU A 186 16.44 -2.51 20.97
N CYS A 187 15.40 -3.36 20.99
CA CYS A 187 14.17 -3.09 21.74
C CYS A 187 14.40 -3.12 23.25
N SER A 188 15.15 -4.10 23.74
CA SER A 188 15.50 -4.24 25.15
C SER A 188 16.30 -3.03 25.63
N GLU A 189 17.22 -2.52 24.79
CA GLU A 189 17.93 -1.27 25.04
C GLU A 189 16.98 -0.08 25.14
N TYR A 190 16.04 0.08 24.19
CA TYR A 190 15.07 1.18 24.18
C TYR A 190 14.26 1.26 25.48
N PHE A 191 13.81 0.11 25.99
CA PHE A 191 12.98 0.04 27.20
C PHE A 191 13.78 -0.16 28.50
N ASN A 192 15.11 -0.17 28.44
CA ASN A 192 15.99 -0.51 29.57
C ASN A 192 15.59 -1.84 30.25
N SER A 193 15.46 -2.90 29.44
CA SER A 193 15.05 -4.24 29.85
C SER A 193 16.11 -5.30 29.54
N THR A 194 16.04 -6.42 30.25
CA THR A 194 16.95 -7.57 30.12
C THR A 194 16.21 -8.88 30.36
N GLY A 195 16.84 -10.02 30.05
CA GLY A 195 16.39 -11.34 30.48
C GLY A 195 15.73 -12.20 29.41
N VAL A 196 15.75 -11.82 28.13
CA VAL A 196 15.28 -12.72 27.06
C VAL A 196 16.16 -13.97 26.99
N ILE A 197 15.54 -15.14 26.98
CA ILE A 197 16.20 -16.45 26.95
C ILE A 197 15.96 -17.08 25.58
N TYR A 198 17.04 -17.43 24.87
CA TYR A 198 16.99 -18.04 23.55
C TYR A 198 17.14 -19.56 23.66
N GLU A 199 16.24 -20.33 23.05
CA GLU A 199 16.43 -21.77 22.92
C GLU A 199 17.65 -22.07 22.03
N GLY A 200 18.57 -22.92 22.52
CA GLY A 200 19.82 -23.27 21.83
C GLY A 200 21.05 -22.44 22.24
N ASP A 201 20.93 -21.52 23.20
CA ASP A 201 22.10 -20.91 23.85
C ASP A 201 22.86 -22.01 24.65
N PRO A 202 24.17 -22.22 24.45
CA PRO A 202 24.94 -23.26 25.14
C PRO A 202 25.02 -23.07 26.66
N GLU A 203 24.78 -21.84 27.13
CA GLU A 203 24.51 -21.52 28.53
C GLU A 203 23.02 -21.19 28.67
N PRO A 204 22.15 -22.18 28.95
CA PRO A 204 20.77 -21.87 29.27
C PRO A 204 20.77 -21.00 30.53
N GLN A 205 20.38 -19.73 30.37
CA GLN A 205 20.02 -18.90 31.51
C GLN A 205 18.72 -19.48 32.07
N THR A 206 18.84 -20.49 32.94
CA THR A 206 17.76 -20.92 33.81
C THR A 206 17.62 -19.88 34.91
N ASP A 207 17.06 -18.71 34.58
CA ASP A 207 16.32 -17.98 35.60
C ASP A 207 15.05 -18.83 35.79
N ASP A 208 15.07 -19.78 36.74
CA ASP A 208 13.90 -20.49 37.27
C ASP A 208 13.00 -19.50 38.05
N ALA A 209 12.87 -18.28 37.52
CA ALA A 209 11.99 -17.28 38.04
C ALA A 209 10.57 -17.80 37.85
N VAL A 210 9.83 -17.88 38.96
CA VAL A 210 8.39 -18.11 38.91
C VAL A 210 7.79 -16.95 38.14
N LEU A 211 7.51 -17.18 36.86
CA LEU A 211 6.87 -16.18 36.00
C LEU A 211 5.54 -15.78 36.63
N SER A 212 5.28 -14.47 36.72
CA SER A 212 3.95 -13.98 37.03
C SER A 212 2.95 -14.43 35.96
N GLU A 213 1.65 -14.45 36.28
CA GLU A 213 0.63 -14.80 35.28
C GLU A 213 0.67 -13.84 34.08
N ASP A 214 1.00 -12.56 34.29
CA ASP A 214 1.19 -11.59 33.21
C ASP A 214 2.38 -11.94 32.31
N GLN A 215 3.49 -12.41 32.90
CA GLN A 215 4.67 -12.86 32.14
C GLN A 215 4.39 -14.14 31.35
N LYS A 216 3.64 -15.11 31.92
CA LYS A 216 3.21 -16.31 31.19
C LYS A 216 2.21 -15.99 30.08
N MET A 217 1.31 -15.03 30.30
CA MET A 217 0.40 -14.54 29.27
C MET A 217 1.18 -13.88 28.13
N PHE A 218 2.22 -13.11 28.46
CA PHE A 218 3.08 -12.50 27.45
C PHE A 218 3.86 -13.53 26.65
N GLU A 219 4.49 -14.52 27.30
CA GLU A 219 5.19 -15.58 26.59
C GLU A 219 4.25 -16.31 25.63
N ARG A 220 3.01 -16.60 26.05
CA ARG A 220 1.97 -17.17 25.19
C ARG A 220 1.62 -16.25 24.02
N LEU A 221 1.36 -14.96 24.26
CA LEU A 221 1.06 -14.01 23.19
C LEU A 221 2.21 -13.87 22.19
N PHE A 222 3.45 -13.86 22.67
CA PHE A 222 4.63 -13.84 21.83
C PHE A 222 4.73 -15.12 21.00
N GLN A 223 4.54 -16.29 21.62
CA GLN A 223 4.55 -17.60 20.95
C GLN A 223 3.42 -17.72 19.91
N ASP A 224 2.20 -17.32 20.22
CA ASP A 224 1.05 -17.38 19.30
C ASP A 224 1.27 -16.48 18.07
N ASN A 225 1.86 -15.28 18.26
CA ASN A 225 2.19 -14.38 17.15
C ASN A 225 3.42 -14.87 16.37
N ALA A 226 4.41 -15.46 17.04
CA ALA A 226 5.55 -16.10 16.42
C ALA A 226 5.13 -17.29 15.56
N GLU A 227 4.16 -18.10 16.01
CA GLU A 227 3.64 -19.26 15.28
C GLU A 227 3.05 -18.87 13.91
N THR A 228 2.43 -17.69 13.81
CA THR A 228 1.93 -17.15 12.53
C THR A 228 3.06 -16.92 11.52
N TYR A 229 4.27 -16.64 12.01
CA TYR A 229 5.47 -16.43 11.19
C TYR A 229 6.48 -17.58 11.31
N ALA A 230 6.13 -18.70 11.96
CA ALA A 230 7.05 -19.82 12.22
C ALA A 230 7.68 -20.37 10.95
N ALA A 231 6.95 -20.34 9.83
CA ALA A 231 7.48 -20.75 8.53
C ALA A 231 8.69 -19.91 8.08
N TYR A 232 8.77 -18.65 8.53
CA TYR A 232 9.84 -17.68 8.29
C TYR A 232 10.91 -17.66 9.40
N GLU A 233 10.78 -18.48 10.45
CA GLU A 233 11.77 -18.52 11.53
C GLU A 233 13.05 -19.28 11.15
N SER A 234 12.99 -20.12 10.11
CA SER A 234 14.16 -20.78 9.52
C SER A 234 15.12 -19.79 8.85
N THR A 235 16.32 -20.23 8.48
CA THR A 235 17.31 -19.37 7.81
C THR A 235 16.77 -18.90 6.46
N ASP A 236 16.74 -17.57 6.29
CA ASP A 236 16.30 -16.92 5.06
C ASP A 236 17.25 -17.23 3.89
N ASN A 237 16.71 -17.16 2.67
CA ASN A 237 17.54 -17.26 1.46
C ASN A 237 18.53 -16.10 1.41
N THR A 238 19.68 -16.33 0.76
CA THR A 238 20.57 -15.23 0.34
C THR A 238 20.26 -14.89 -1.11
N PHE A 239 20.20 -13.60 -1.43
CA PHE A 239 19.80 -13.16 -2.76
C PHE A 239 20.99 -12.57 -3.52
N ASP A 240 21.16 -13.02 -4.75
CA ASP A 240 21.95 -12.29 -5.73
C ASP A 240 21.27 -10.97 -6.07
N MET A 241 22.04 -9.89 -6.11
CA MET A 241 21.57 -8.53 -6.38
C MET A 241 22.38 -7.90 -7.51
N THR A 242 22.84 -8.70 -8.48
CA THR A 242 23.79 -8.24 -9.50
C THR A 242 23.20 -7.12 -10.36
N ASN A 243 21.96 -7.28 -10.83
CA ASN A 243 21.24 -6.26 -11.58
C ASN A 243 20.86 -5.07 -10.69
N THR A 244 20.35 -5.33 -9.48
CA THR A 244 20.02 -4.24 -8.53
C THR A 244 21.23 -3.35 -8.26
N LYS A 245 22.41 -3.94 -7.98
CA LYS A 245 23.64 -3.17 -7.76
C LYS A 245 24.17 -2.50 -9.01
N ARG A 246 23.96 -3.09 -10.19
CA ARG A 246 24.37 -2.50 -11.47
C ARG A 246 23.65 -1.18 -11.75
N PHE A 247 22.36 -1.10 -11.46
CA PHE A 247 21.53 0.06 -11.85
C PHE A 247 21.18 1.01 -10.69
N ALA A 248 21.24 0.53 -9.45
CA ALA A 248 20.85 1.30 -8.26
C ALA A 248 21.79 1.08 -7.06
N GLY A 249 23.01 0.60 -7.26
CA GLY A 249 23.96 0.34 -6.18
C GLY A 249 24.45 1.60 -5.44
N ASP A 250 24.23 2.79 -6.01
CA ASP A 250 24.44 4.09 -5.37
C ASP A 250 23.39 4.41 -4.29
N ILE A 251 22.21 3.79 -4.37
CA ILE A 251 21.14 3.92 -3.39
C ILE A 251 21.31 2.80 -2.36
N VAL A 252 22.07 3.07 -1.30
CA VAL A 252 22.40 2.08 -0.27
C VAL A 252 21.17 1.75 0.60
N CYS A 253 20.91 0.47 0.82
CA CYS A 253 19.86 0.03 1.76
C CYS A 253 20.26 0.46 3.18
N PRO A 254 19.42 1.22 3.92
CA PRO A 254 19.72 1.56 5.30
C PRO A 254 19.80 0.30 6.16
N ASP A 255 20.81 0.22 7.02
CA ASP A 255 20.87 -0.79 8.07
C ASP A 255 19.74 -0.52 9.08
N LEU A 256 19.08 -1.58 9.57
CA LEU A 256 18.10 -1.47 10.65
C LEU A 256 18.80 -1.35 12.01
N ASP A 257 19.55 -0.28 12.17
CA ASP A 257 20.34 -0.01 13.37
C ASP A 257 19.46 0.47 14.54
N ARG A 258 20.14 0.84 15.63
CA ARG A 258 19.53 1.45 16.81
C ARG A 258 18.61 2.61 16.47
N THR A 259 19.06 3.54 15.64
CA THR A 259 18.30 4.74 15.29
C THR A 259 17.02 4.38 14.55
N VAL A 260 17.08 3.45 13.61
CA VAL A 260 15.90 3.04 12.83
C VAL A 260 14.90 2.24 13.69
N ILE A 261 15.38 1.26 14.47
CA ILE A 261 14.49 0.45 15.33
C ILE A 261 13.82 1.32 16.41
N HIS A 262 14.58 2.22 17.06
CA HIS A 262 14.01 3.14 18.06
C HIS A 262 12.95 4.05 17.42
N ARG A 263 13.22 4.55 16.21
CA ARG A 263 12.26 5.36 15.44
C ARG A 263 10.98 4.60 15.10
N PHE A 264 11.05 3.32 14.76
CA PHE A 264 9.85 2.49 14.56
C PHE A 264 9.02 2.35 15.84
N ILE A 265 9.68 2.22 17.00
CA ILE A 265 9.00 2.16 18.29
C ILE A 265 8.36 3.52 18.62
N ASP A 266 9.08 4.63 18.43
CA ASP A 266 8.59 5.99 18.65
C ASP A 266 7.34 6.25 17.80
N TYR A 267 7.43 6.02 16.48
CA TYR A 267 6.30 6.18 15.57
C TYR A 267 5.12 5.27 15.97
N GLY A 268 5.38 3.99 16.27
CA GLY A 268 4.36 3.07 16.73
C GLY A 268 3.65 3.56 17.99
N ASN A 269 4.37 4.14 18.95
CA ASN A 269 3.78 4.74 20.15
C ASN A 269 2.94 5.99 19.84
N GLU A 270 3.44 6.90 19.01
CA GLU A 270 2.75 8.12 18.58
C GLU A 270 1.44 7.80 17.84
N ASP A 271 1.48 6.81 16.95
CA ASP A 271 0.34 6.34 16.17
C ASP A 271 -0.55 5.34 16.96
N ARG A 272 -0.23 5.10 18.24
CA ARG A 272 -0.92 4.15 19.12
C ARG A 272 -1.08 2.77 18.48
N TRP A 273 -0.07 2.37 17.73
CA TRP A 273 0.02 1.10 17.04
C TRP A 273 -1.19 0.86 16.11
N GLY A 274 -1.54 1.89 15.33
CA GLY A 274 -2.61 1.87 14.33
C GLY A 274 -3.99 2.27 14.88
N LYS A 275 -4.06 2.71 16.14
CA LYS A 275 -5.31 3.15 16.79
C LYS A 275 -5.50 4.66 16.75
N ARG A 276 -4.51 5.44 16.29
CA ARG A 276 -4.68 6.87 16.07
C ARG A 276 -5.68 7.08 14.95
N LYS A 277 -6.71 7.89 15.21
CA LYS A 277 -7.60 8.36 14.15
C LYS A 277 -6.88 9.49 13.43
N PRO A 278 -6.56 9.37 12.13
CA PRO A 278 -6.01 10.50 11.40
C PRO A 278 -7.03 11.63 11.44
N ASP A 279 -6.53 12.86 11.54
CA ASP A 279 -7.36 14.04 11.33
C ASP A 279 -7.65 14.14 9.83
N VAL A 280 -8.72 13.47 9.40
CA VAL A 280 -9.17 13.52 8.02
C VAL A 280 -9.94 14.81 7.86
N GLN A 281 -9.31 15.83 7.30
CA GLN A 281 -10.02 17.01 6.85
C GLN A 281 -11.05 16.56 5.81
N ALA A 282 -12.33 16.72 6.12
CA ALA A 282 -13.38 16.39 5.18
C ALA A 282 -13.21 17.25 3.93
N VAL A 283 -12.97 16.63 2.79
CA VAL A 283 -13.01 17.34 1.51
C VAL A 283 -14.48 17.64 1.22
N GLY A 284 -14.88 18.91 1.40
CA GLY A 284 -16.24 19.35 1.14
C GLY A 284 -16.61 19.14 -0.33
N CYS A 285 -17.81 18.62 -0.58
CA CYS A 285 -18.39 18.46 -1.90
C CYS A 285 -19.22 19.70 -2.27
N TRP A 286 -18.64 20.89 -2.09
CA TRP A 286 -19.38 22.16 -2.12
C TRP A 286 -19.97 22.47 -3.49
N LEU A 287 -19.42 21.90 -4.57
CA LEU A 287 -19.94 22.11 -5.92
C LEU A 287 -21.31 21.46 -6.09
N LEU A 288 -21.58 20.33 -5.43
CA LEU A 288 -22.91 19.73 -5.41
C LEU A 288 -23.93 20.65 -4.74
N ASP A 289 -23.54 21.31 -3.65
CA ASP A 289 -24.41 22.25 -2.94
C ASP A 289 -24.64 23.53 -3.78
N LEU A 290 -23.61 24.02 -4.48
CA LEU A 290 -23.72 25.13 -5.44
C LEU A 290 -24.70 24.79 -6.57
N LEU A 291 -24.58 23.60 -7.16
CA LEU A 291 -25.47 23.15 -8.22
C LEU A 291 -26.92 23.00 -7.72
N ARG A 292 -27.12 22.44 -6.52
CA ARG A 292 -28.45 22.36 -5.89
C ARG A 292 -29.07 23.72 -5.62
N GLY A 293 -28.25 24.71 -5.25
CA GLY A 293 -28.68 26.10 -5.08
C GLY A 293 -29.21 26.74 -6.36
N ARG A 294 -28.85 26.19 -7.54
CA ARG A 294 -29.32 26.63 -8.85
C ARG A 294 -30.61 25.93 -9.32
N ALA A 295 -31.10 24.93 -8.57
CA ALA A 295 -32.35 24.25 -8.91
C ALA A 295 -33.57 25.11 -8.54
N THR A 296 -34.44 25.36 -9.52
CA THR A 296 -35.67 26.16 -9.33
C THR A 296 -36.91 25.30 -9.06
N GLY A 297 -36.82 23.97 -9.27
CA GLY A 297 -37.90 23.02 -9.00
C GLY A 297 -39.13 23.14 -9.92
N SER A 298 -39.04 23.92 -11.00
CA SER A 298 -40.17 24.20 -11.89
C SER A 298 -39.76 24.19 -13.36
N GLY A 299 -40.67 23.73 -14.23
CA GLY A 299 -40.45 23.63 -15.68
C GLY A 299 -40.64 22.21 -16.22
N ALA A 300 -40.92 22.11 -17.51
CA ALA A 300 -40.90 20.83 -18.22
C ALA A 300 -39.45 20.42 -18.48
N GLU A 301 -39.10 19.17 -18.17
CA GLU A 301 -37.77 18.62 -18.40
C GLU A 301 -37.45 18.59 -19.90
N THR A 302 -36.33 19.20 -20.28
CA THR A 302 -35.82 19.22 -21.66
C THR A 302 -34.67 18.25 -21.86
N ALA A 303 -33.84 18.04 -20.83
CA ALA A 303 -32.71 17.11 -20.87
C ALA A 303 -32.34 16.61 -19.47
N VAL A 304 -31.68 15.45 -19.42
CA VAL A 304 -31.01 14.92 -18.22
C VAL A 304 -29.55 14.73 -18.58
N VAL A 305 -28.65 15.21 -17.73
CA VAL A 305 -27.21 15.07 -17.91
C VAL A 305 -26.53 14.64 -16.61
N GLY A 306 -25.47 13.85 -16.72
CA GLY A 306 -24.56 13.55 -15.63
C GLY A 306 -23.39 14.53 -15.61
N LEU A 307 -22.97 14.94 -14.42
CA LEU A 307 -21.74 15.69 -14.21
C LEU A 307 -20.79 14.86 -13.36
N ASN A 308 -19.62 14.54 -13.91
CA ASN A 308 -18.51 13.87 -13.23
C ASN A 308 -17.37 14.88 -13.04
N LEU A 309 -17.45 15.67 -11.98
CA LEU A 309 -16.57 16.80 -11.74
C LEU A 309 -15.42 16.40 -10.82
N THR A 310 -14.19 16.57 -11.30
CA THR A 310 -12.96 16.13 -10.63
C THR A 310 -12.21 17.29 -9.97
N GLY A 311 -11.35 17.00 -9.00
CA GLY A 311 -10.57 18.01 -8.27
C GLY A 311 -11.26 18.53 -6.99
N PRO A 312 -10.69 19.57 -6.35
CA PRO A 312 -11.19 20.11 -5.08
C PRO A 312 -12.66 20.54 -5.19
N GLY A 313 -13.51 20.06 -4.27
CA GLY A 313 -14.94 20.38 -4.31
C GLY A 313 -15.79 19.59 -5.28
N GLY A 314 -15.17 18.75 -6.12
CA GLY A 314 -15.82 17.98 -7.18
C GLY A 314 -16.92 17.05 -6.67
N CYS A 315 -17.78 16.63 -7.60
CA CYS A 315 -18.94 15.83 -7.31
C CYS A 315 -19.41 15.01 -8.50
N GLN A 316 -20.18 13.96 -8.21
CA GLN A 316 -21.04 13.31 -9.19
C GLN A 316 -22.47 13.76 -8.97
N ALA A 317 -23.09 14.29 -10.03
CA ALA A 317 -24.46 14.81 -9.97
C ALA A 317 -25.26 14.45 -11.22
N THR A 318 -26.56 14.24 -11.05
CA THR A 318 -27.54 14.14 -12.12
C THR A 318 -28.29 15.46 -12.14
N VAL A 319 -28.24 16.16 -13.27
CA VAL A 319 -28.86 17.47 -13.45
C VAL A 319 -29.98 17.34 -14.45
N ARG A 320 -31.20 17.70 -14.04
CA ARG A 320 -32.37 17.77 -14.91
C ARG A 320 -32.54 19.22 -15.36
N LEU A 321 -32.50 19.46 -16.67
CA LEU A 321 -32.55 20.78 -17.29
C LEU A 321 -33.96 21.09 -17.82
N CYS A 322 -34.29 22.37 -17.91
CA CYS A 322 -35.45 22.90 -18.65
C CYS A 322 -35.02 24.06 -19.56
N GLU A 323 -35.94 24.63 -20.36
CA GLU A 323 -35.68 25.64 -21.41
C GLU A 323 -34.95 26.92 -20.93
N GLY A 324 -34.76 27.12 -19.62
CA GLY A 324 -33.97 28.23 -19.08
C GLY A 324 -33.39 28.03 -17.68
N GLY A 325 -33.25 26.79 -17.21
CA GLY A 325 -32.79 26.56 -15.83
C GLY A 325 -32.61 25.11 -15.45
N VAL A 326 -32.32 24.90 -14.16
CA VAL A 326 -32.17 23.59 -13.55
C VAL A 326 -33.45 23.22 -12.80
N VAL A 327 -34.05 22.08 -13.14
CA VAL A 327 -35.23 21.53 -12.47
C VAL A 327 -34.81 20.88 -11.15
N SER A 328 -33.82 19.99 -11.18
CA SER A 328 -33.30 19.32 -9.99
C SER A 328 -31.83 18.93 -10.15
N VAL A 329 -31.16 18.76 -9.00
CA VAL A 329 -29.81 18.24 -8.90
C VAL A 329 -29.78 17.13 -7.86
N GLU A 330 -29.52 15.91 -8.31
CA GLU A 330 -29.43 14.72 -7.48
C GLU A 330 -27.97 14.25 -7.37
N ARG A 331 -27.62 13.63 -6.25
CA ARG A 331 -26.26 13.11 -6.06
C ARG A 331 -26.12 11.78 -6.81
N GLY A 332 -25.02 11.62 -7.54
CA GLY A 332 -24.72 10.44 -8.34
C GLY A 332 -24.95 10.65 -9.83
N LEU A 333 -24.35 9.80 -10.66
CA LEU A 333 -24.52 9.81 -12.12
C LEU A 333 -25.85 9.15 -12.53
N PRO A 334 -26.43 9.55 -13.68
CA PRO A 334 -27.69 8.97 -14.16
C PRO A 334 -27.52 7.48 -14.51
N VAL A 335 -28.56 6.69 -14.22
CA VAL A 335 -28.56 5.23 -14.44
C VAL A 335 -28.98 4.86 -15.88
N ASP A 336 -29.68 5.76 -16.58
CA ASP A 336 -30.41 5.47 -17.83
C ASP A 336 -29.64 5.82 -19.12
N GLY A 337 -28.30 5.84 -19.07
CA GLY A 337 -27.47 6.12 -20.26
C GLY A 337 -27.55 7.57 -20.77
N ALA A 338 -27.99 8.50 -19.91
CA ALA A 338 -27.94 9.93 -20.21
C ALA A 338 -26.49 10.43 -20.35
N PRO A 339 -26.21 11.42 -21.21
CA PRO A 339 -24.85 11.92 -21.43
C PRO A 339 -24.19 12.39 -20.13
N VAL A 340 -22.91 12.06 -19.94
CA VAL A 340 -22.09 12.46 -18.80
C VAL A 340 -20.96 13.38 -19.26
N LEU A 341 -20.90 14.58 -18.68
CA LEU A 341 -19.78 15.49 -18.80
C LEU A 341 -18.73 15.17 -17.72
N THR A 342 -17.54 14.77 -18.13
CA THR A 342 -16.37 14.68 -17.24
C THR A 342 -15.46 15.89 -17.43
N ALA A 343 -15.27 16.67 -16.36
CA ALA A 343 -14.45 17.89 -16.39
C ALA A 343 -13.79 18.15 -15.02
N ALA A 344 -12.81 19.04 -14.96
CA ALA A 344 -12.33 19.55 -13.69
C ALA A 344 -13.36 20.55 -13.10
N ALA A 345 -13.55 20.52 -11.78
CA ALA A 345 -14.43 21.44 -11.07
C ALA A 345 -14.08 22.92 -11.35
N VAL A 346 -12.77 23.21 -11.44
CA VAL A 346 -12.27 24.56 -11.78
C VAL A 346 -12.66 24.99 -13.18
N ASP A 347 -12.60 24.08 -14.16
CA ASP A 347 -12.96 24.40 -15.55
C ASP A 347 -14.43 24.78 -15.66
N LEU A 348 -15.32 24.06 -14.97
CA LEU A 348 -16.75 24.40 -14.93
C LEU A 348 -16.98 25.79 -14.32
N LEU A 349 -16.31 26.12 -13.20
CA LEU A 349 -16.44 27.43 -12.57
C LEU A 349 -15.90 28.58 -13.43
N GLU A 350 -14.75 28.38 -14.07
CA GLU A 350 -14.16 29.36 -14.98
C GLU A 350 -15.07 29.62 -16.19
N VAL A 351 -15.73 28.58 -16.70
CA VAL A 351 -16.72 28.73 -17.78
C VAL A 351 -17.98 29.45 -17.29
N LEU A 352 -18.51 29.10 -16.12
CA LEU A 352 -19.70 29.75 -15.55
C LEU A 352 -19.46 31.22 -15.18
N SER A 353 -18.23 31.59 -14.83
CA SER A 353 -17.84 32.98 -14.56
C SER A 353 -17.47 33.77 -15.82
N GLY A 354 -17.46 33.12 -16.99
CA GLY A 354 -17.03 33.73 -18.26
C GLY A 354 -15.51 33.92 -18.39
N SER A 355 -14.72 33.40 -17.45
CA SER A 355 -13.25 33.47 -17.46
C SER A 355 -12.62 32.54 -18.49
N ARG A 356 -13.37 31.54 -18.98
CA ARG A 356 -12.89 30.54 -19.95
C ARG A 356 -13.96 30.15 -20.97
N PRO A 357 -13.60 29.81 -22.22
CA PRO A 357 -14.57 29.42 -23.24
C PRO A 357 -15.27 28.08 -22.95
N ALA A 358 -16.55 27.99 -23.30
CA ALA A 358 -17.38 26.79 -23.17
C ALA A 358 -16.79 25.54 -23.86
N ALA A 359 -16.04 25.73 -24.95
CA ALA A 359 -15.42 24.64 -25.73
C ALA A 359 -14.50 23.73 -24.90
N VAL A 360 -14.00 24.19 -23.75
CA VAL A 360 -13.19 23.38 -22.83
C VAL A 360 -14.02 22.24 -22.22
N LEU A 361 -15.32 22.44 -22.04
CA LEU A 361 -16.24 21.42 -21.51
C LEU A 361 -16.78 20.49 -22.61
N SER A 362 -16.95 20.98 -23.84
CA SER A 362 -17.49 20.18 -24.95
C SER A 362 -16.74 18.87 -25.17
N ALA A 363 -15.42 18.85 -24.99
CA ALA A 363 -14.60 17.65 -25.16
C ALA A 363 -14.79 16.58 -24.06
N GLY A 364 -15.48 16.91 -22.97
CA GLY A 364 -15.66 16.04 -21.80
C GLY A 364 -16.89 15.14 -21.83
N TRP A 365 -17.76 15.25 -22.85
CA TRP A 365 -18.97 14.44 -22.96
C TRP A 365 -18.68 13.02 -23.45
N ASP A 366 -19.33 12.02 -22.84
CA ASP A 366 -19.22 10.61 -23.21
C ASP A 366 -20.11 10.19 -24.40
N SER A 367 -21.14 10.98 -24.73
CA SER A 367 -21.93 10.81 -25.94
C SER A 367 -21.09 11.21 -27.16
N GLY A 368 -21.11 10.42 -28.24
CA GLY A 368 -20.33 10.69 -29.46
C GLY A 368 -20.50 12.11 -30.03
N GLU A 369 -19.60 12.52 -30.93
CA GLU A 369 -19.36 13.91 -31.39
C GLU A 369 -20.59 14.77 -31.79
N ALA A 370 -21.76 14.17 -32.05
CA ALA A 370 -22.97 14.89 -32.42
C ALA A 370 -23.73 15.44 -31.19
N GLY A 371 -23.80 16.77 -31.06
CA GLY A 371 -24.66 17.46 -30.07
C GLY A 371 -23.98 17.89 -28.76
N GLN A 372 -22.66 17.68 -28.63
CA GLN A 372 -21.89 18.05 -27.43
C GLN A 372 -21.89 19.57 -27.17
N ASP A 373 -21.77 20.38 -28.22
CA ASP A 373 -21.78 21.84 -28.09
C ASP A 373 -23.15 22.37 -27.66
N ASP A 374 -24.23 21.82 -28.21
CA ASP A 374 -25.61 22.20 -27.84
C ASP A 374 -25.93 21.82 -26.38
N LEU A 375 -25.55 20.61 -25.94
CA LEU A 375 -25.68 20.20 -24.54
C LEU A 375 -24.84 21.07 -23.59
N THR A 376 -23.64 21.46 -24.03
CA THR A 376 -22.76 22.34 -23.26
C THR A 376 -23.37 23.74 -23.12
N GLU A 377 -23.89 24.32 -24.20
CA GLU A 377 -24.58 25.60 -24.17
C GLU A 377 -25.83 25.56 -23.30
N GLN A 378 -26.66 24.52 -23.44
CA GLN A 378 -27.85 24.33 -22.61
C GLN A 378 -27.50 24.21 -21.12
N LEU A 379 -26.46 23.45 -20.77
CA LEU A 379 -25.99 23.30 -19.40
C LEU A 379 -25.48 24.64 -18.83
N ILE A 380 -24.66 25.37 -19.59
CA ILE A 380 -24.11 26.66 -19.15
C ILE A 380 -25.22 27.69 -18.95
N LEU A 381 -26.16 27.78 -19.91
CA LEU A 381 -27.31 28.68 -19.82
C LEU A 381 -28.17 28.36 -18.60
N ALA A 382 -28.50 27.08 -18.39
CA ALA A 382 -29.31 26.63 -17.26
C ALA A 382 -28.65 26.89 -15.91
N LEU A 383 -27.33 26.74 -15.83
CA LEU A 383 -26.59 27.03 -14.61
C LEU A 383 -26.43 28.53 -14.39
N SER A 384 -26.26 29.34 -15.43
CA SER A 384 -25.98 30.78 -15.31
C SER A 384 -27.23 31.65 -15.06
N SER A 385 -28.44 31.09 -15.17
CA SER A 385 -29.71 31.86 -15.11
C SER A 385 -30.20 32.19 -13.70
N VAL A 386 -29.57 31.69 -12.63
CA VAL A 386 -29.92 31.99 -11.24
C VAL A 386 -28.99 33.09 -10.72
N GLY A 387 -29.57 34.25 -10.39
CA GLY A 387 -28.86 35.50 -10.11
C GLY A 387 -27.71 35.40 -9.10
N ASP A 388 -26.60 36.06 -9.46
CA ASP A 388 -25.39 36.26 -8.66
C ASP A 388 -25.69 37.00 -7.36
N ASP A 389 -25.92 36.27 -6.27
CA ASP A 389 -25.72 36.79 -4.90
C ASP A 389 -24.70 35.95 -4.12
N GLN A 390 -24.06 34.96 -4.78
CA GLN A 390 -22.92 34.22 -4.24
C GLN A 390 -21.72 34.44 -5.14
N THR A 391 -20.81 35.30 -4.69
CA THR A 391 -19.50 35.47 -5.31
C THR A 391 -18.77 34.12 -5.27
N ILE A 392 -18.58 33.50 -6.43
CA ILE A 392 -17.78 32.29 -6.57
C ILE A 392 -16.31 32.73 -6.51
N SER A 393 -15.76 32.75 -5.29
CA SER A 393 -14.31 32.85 -5.09
C SER A 393 -13.70 31.49 -5.40
N VAL A 394 -12.95 31.40 -6.51
CA VAL A 394 -12.10 30.25 -6.86
C VAL A 394 -10.91 30.17 -5.90
#